data_AF-A0A4R4RY28-F1
#
_entry.id   AF-A0A4R4RY28-F1
#
_cell.length_a   1.000
_cell.length_b   1.000
_cell.length_c   1.000
_cell.angle_alpha   90.00
_cell.angle_beta   90.00
_cell.angle_gamma   90.00
#
_symmetry.space_group_name_H-M   'P 1'
#
loop_
_entity.id
_entity.type
_entity.pdbx_description
1 polymer ?
#
loop_
_entity_poly.entity_id
_entity_poly.type
_entity_poly.pdbx_seq_one_letter_code
_entity_poly.pdbx_strand_id
1 'polypeptide(L)'
;MADTTAYLESERLDEIARMLTELASEVWILRDRTHVLEHLLRERGCLDEGALDALRPSGELLERLAEERAAFVGRVFGAIFDPDTRV
;
A
#
# COMPACT_ATOMS: atom_id res chain seq x y z
N MET A 1 13.67 -30.35 13.86
CA MET A 1 12.82 -29.23 14.29
C MET A 1 13.64 -27.98 14.08
N ALA A 2 13.21 -27.08 13.19
CA ALA A 2 13.94 -25.84 12.96
C ALA A 2 13.83 -24.98 14.22
N ASP A 3 14.98 -24.57 14.74
CA ASP A 3 15.10 -23.67 15.87
C ASP A 3 14.70 -22.27 15.37
N THR A 4 13.44 -21.89 15.55
CA THR A 4 12.98 -20.53 15.24
C THR A 4 13.57 -19.61 16.30
N THR A 5 14.79 -19.13 16.05
CA THR A 5 15.40 -18.11 16.91
C THR A 5 14.48 -16.89 16.92
N ALA A 6 13.87 -16.61 18.07
CA ALA A 6 13.05 -15.41 18.24
C ALA A 6 13.97 -14.18 18.22
N TYR A 7 13.84 -13.33 17.19
CA TYR A 7 14.66 -12.14 16.98
C TYR A 7 14.27 -11.00 17.94
N LEU A 8 12.97 -10.87 18.24
CA LEU A 8 12.41 -9.89 19.18
C LEU A 8 12.00 -10.51 20.52
N GLU A 9 12.60 -11.64 20.90
CA GLU A 9 12.31 -12.38 22.14
C GLU A 9 10.84 -12.85 22.26
N SER A 10 10.07 -12.74 21.17
CA SER A 10 8.67 -13.14 21.06
C SER A 10 8.35 -13.52 19.62
N GLU A 11 7.98 -14.78 19.41
CA GLU A 11 7.64 -15.33 18.10
C GLU A 11 6.50 -14.54 17.43
N ARG A 12 5.51 -14.10 18.21
CA ARG A 12 4.42 -13.22 17.72
C ARG A 12 4.95 -11.87 17.23
N LEU A 13 5.92 -11.27 17.91
CA LEU A 13 6.50 -10.00 17.49
C LEU A 13 7.31 -10.18 16.20
N ASP A 14 8.01 -11.29 16.05
CA ASP A 14 8.76 -11.61 14.82
C ASP A 14 7.85 -11.84 13.62
N GLU A 15 6.72 -12.51 13.83
CA GLU A 15 5.70 -12.69 12.78
C GLU A 15 5.13 -11.35 12.31
N ILE A 16 4.81 -10.46 13.24
CA ILE A 16 4.33 -9.10 12.92
C ILE A 16 5.42 -8.31 12.19
N ALA A 17 6.67 -8.37 12.68
CA ALA A 17 7.80 -7.67 12.06
C ALA A 17 8.05 -8.17 10.63
N ARG A 18 7.95 -9.49 10.40
CA ARG A 18 8.05 -10.08 9.06
C ARG A 18 6.92 -9.58 8.17
N MET A 19 5.67 -9.65 8.62
CA MET A 19 4.51 -9.17 7.86
C MET A 19 4.64 -7.69 7.49
N LEU A 20 5.09 -6.83 8.43
CA LEU A 20 5.29 -5.41 8.16
C LEU A 20 6.44 -5.16 7.17
N THR A 21 7.50 -5.97 7.21
CA THR A 21 8.63 -5.85 6.28
C THR A 21 8.22 -6.22 4.85
N GLU A 22 7.44 -7.29 4.69
CA GLU A 22 6.86 -7.67 3.40
C GLU A 22 5.92 -6.56 2.88
N LEU A 23 5.02 -6.06 3.74
CA LEU A 23 4.11 -4.97 3.37
C LEU A 23 4.89 -3.70 2.96
N ALA A 24 5.94 -3.33 3.68
CA ALA A 24 6.78 -2.19 3.34
C ALA A 24 7.46 -2.36 1.99
N SER A 25 7.89 -3.59 1.65
CA SER A 25 8.48 -3.91 0.35
C SER A 25 7.46 -3.74 -0.79
N GLU A 26 6.26 -4.26 -0.62
CA GLU A 26 5.17 -4.09 -1.60
C GLU A 26 4.78 -2.61 -1.78
N VAL A 27 4.69 -1.84 -0.68
CA VAL A 27 4.44 -0.39 -0.75
C VAL A 27 5.56 0.32 -1.52
N TRP A 28 6.82 -0.08 -1.33
CA TRP A 28 7.93 0.48 -2.09
C TRP A 28 7.84 0.17 -3.58
N ILE A 29 7.49 -1.06 -3.96
CA ILE A 29 7.28 -1.45 -5.37
C ILE A 29 6.17 -0.62 -6.01
N LEU A 30 5.04 -0.42 -5.32
CA LEU A 30 3.95 0.42 -5.82
C LEU A 30 4.37 1.89 -5.99
N ARG A 31 5.17 2.40 -5.06
CA ARG A 31 5.73 3.76 -5.16
C ARG A 31 6.66 3.90 -6.36
N ASP A 32 7.57 2.95 -6.55
CA ASP A 32 8.48 2.93 -7.70
C ASP A 32 7.71 2.90 -9.03
N ARG A 33 6.69 2.03 -9.12
CA ARG A 33 5.81 1.98 -10.30
C ARG A 33 5.11 3.30 -10.57
N THR A 34 4.66 4.02 -9.54
CA THR A 34 4.06 5.35 -9.69
C THR A 34 5.07 6.35 -10.25
N HIS A 35 6.29 6.39 -9.70
CA HIS A 35 7.35 7.25 -10.21
C HIS A 35 7.72 6.96 -11.67
N VAL A 36 7.82 5.67 -12.04
CA VAL A 36 8.08 5.26 -13.43
C VAL A 36 6.91 5.67 -14.34
N LEU A 37 5.67 5.51 -13.89
CA LEU A 37 4.50 5.91 -14.67
C LEU A 37 4.48 7.43 -14.92
N GLU A 38 4.74 8.23 -13.89
CA GLU A 38 4.84 9.69 -14.01
C GLU A 38 5.94 10.09 -14.99
N HIS A 39 7.12 9.45 -14.89
CA HIS A 39 8.21 9.68 -15.83
C HIS A 39 7.79 9.37 -17.27
N LEU A 40 7.18 8.21 -17.52
CA LEU A 40 6.72 7.79 -18.84
C LEU A 40 5.62 8.68 -19.42
N LEU A 41 4.74 9.22 -18.58
CA LEU A 41 3.70 10.18 -18.99
C LEU A 41 4.30 11.55 -19.33
N ARG A 42 5.29 12.01 -18.55
CA ARG A 42 6.05 13.22 -18.86
C ARG A 42 6.80 13.11 -20.18
N GLU A 43 7.52 12.01 -20.40
CA GLU A 43 8.25 11.78 -21.67
C GLU A 43 7.32 11.82 -22.89
N ARG A 44 6.05 11.42 -22.72
CA ARG A 44 5.02 11.47 -23.76
C ARG A 44 4.30 12.82 -23.86
N GLY A 45 4.64 13.79 -23.01
CA GLY A 45 3.98 15.10 -22.96
C GLY A 45 2.55 15.05 -22.41
N CYS A 46 2.18 13.99 -21.67
CA CYS A 46 0.85 13.81 -21.10
C CYS A 46 0.71 14.38 -19.67
N LEU A 47 1.82 14.72 -19.03
CA LEU A 47 1.86 15.19 -17.65
C LEU A 47 2.93 16.27 -17.49
N ASP A 48 2.58 17.40 -16.90
CA ASP A 48 3.53 18.46 -16.54
C ASP A 48 4.32 18.10 -15.27
N GLU A 49 5.48 18.74 -15.09
CA GLU A 49 6.26 18.59 -13.85
C GLU A 49 5.47 18.99 -12.61
N GLY A 50 5.47 18.14 -11.58
CA GLY A 50 4.80 18.43 -10.32
C GLY A 50 3.26 18.50 -10.40
N ALA A 51 2.66 18.21 -11.57
CA ALA A 51 1.21 18.26 -11.73
C ALA A 51 0.48 17.28 -10.80
N LEU A 52 1.06 16.09 -10.58
CA LEU A 52 0.50 15.11 -9.65
C LEU A 52 0.49 15.61 -8.21
N ASP A 53 1.60 16.21 -7.74
CA ASP A 53 1.73 16.76 -6.38
C ASP A 53 0.87 18.01 -6.17
N ALA A 54 0.69 18.82 -7.23
CA ALA A 54 -0.14 20.01 -7.21
C ALA A 54 -1.64 19.69 -7.26
N LEU A 55 -2.03 18.52 -7.78
CA LEU A 55 -3.42 18.12 -7.88
C LEU A 55 -4.08 18.11 -6.50
N ARG A 56 -5.22 18.78 -6.40
CA ARG A 56 -6.12 18.68 -5.25
C ARG A 56 -7.40 18.00 -5.74
N PRO A 57 -7.56 16.69 -5.49
CA PRO A 57 -8.76 15.97 -5.92
C PRO A 57 -10.01 16.66 -5.39
N SER A 58 -11.02 16.81 -6.25
CA SER A 58 -12.31 17.41 -5.93
C SER A 58 -13.41 16.75 -6.77
N GLY A 59 -14.67 16.95 -6.36
CA GLY A 59 -15.83 16.36 -7.02
C GLY A 59 -15.75 14.82 -7.12
N GLU A 60 -16.13 14.29 -8.28
CA GLU A 60 -16.19 12.83 -8.54
C GLU A 60 -14.85 12.13 -8.25
N LEU A 61 -13.71 12.75 -8.58
CA LEU A 61 -12.40 12.13 -8.34
C LEU A 61 -12.14 11.95 -6.84
N LEU A 62 -12.52 12.93 -6.01
CA LEU A 62 -12.35 12.83 -4.56
C LEU A 62 -13.25 11.73 -3.97
N GLU A 63 -14.49 11.65 -4.43
CA GLU A 63 -15.45 10.62 -4.00
C GLU A 63 -14.93 9.21 -4.34
N ARG A 64 -14.48 9.00 -5.58
CA ARG A 64 -13.89 7.73 -6.02
C ARG A 64 -12.65 7.35 -5.20
N LEU A 65 -11.74 8.29 -4.95
CA LEU A 65 -10.56 8.04 -4.12
C LEU A 65 -10.93 7.72 -2.66
N ALA A 66 -12.01 8.28 -2.14
CA ALA A 66 -12.50 7.98 -0.80
C ALA A 66 -13.08 6.55 -0.73
N GLU A 67 -13.88 6.16 -1.71
CA GLU A 67 -14.44 4.80 -1.82
C GLU A 67 -13.36 3.74 -1.95
N GLU A 68 -12.39 3.94 -2.85
CA GLU A 68 -11.27 3.02 -3.05
C GLU A 68 -10.43 2.88 -1.77
N ARG A 69 -10.18 3.99 -1.06
CA ARG A 69 -9.49 3.99 0.23
C ARG A 69 -10.25 3.22 1.29
N ALA A 70 -11.56 3.43 1.40
CA ALA A 70 -12.40 2.71 2.36
C ALA A 70 -12.40 1.21 2.07
N ALA A 71 -12.52 0.81 0.80
CA ALA A 71 -12.46 -0.59 0.39
C ALA A 71 -11.08 -1.22 0.66
N PHE A 72 -10.00 -0.48 0.41
CA PHE A 72 -8.64 -0.95 0.71
C PHE A 72 -8.41 -1.14 2.20
N VAL A 73 -8.74 -0.14 3.02
CA VAL A 73 -8.65 -0.22 4.49
C VAL A 73 -9.50 -1.38 5.02
N GLY A 74 -10.71 -1.55 4.49
CA GLY A 74 -11.60 -2.67 4.81
C GLY A 74 -10.97 -4.03 4.51
N ARG A 75 -10.28 -4.20 3.38
CA ARG A 75 -9.56 -5.46 3.07
C ARG A 75 -8.36 -5.69 3.98
N VAL A 76 -7.57 -4.65 4.24
CA VAL A 76 -6.34 -4.75 5.05
C VAL A 76 -6.66 -5.09 6.51
N PHE A 77 -7.64 -4.40 7.09
CA PHE A 77 -7.97 -4.57 8.52
C PHE A 77 -9.13 -5.54 8.76
N GLY A 78 -10.06 -5.70 7.82
CA GLY A 78 -11.15 -6.67 7.93
C GLY A 78 -10.64 -8.09 8.08
N ALA A 79 -9.52 -8.45 7.44
CA ALA A 79 -8.86 -9.74 7.61
C ALA A 79 -8.31 -10.00 9.04
N ILE A 80 -8.09 -8.93 9.83
CA ILE A 80 -7.62 -9.00 11.22
C ILE A 80 -8.80 -9.08 12.19
N PHE A 81 -9.92 -8.41 11.87
CA PHE A 81 -11.07 -8.26 12.79
C PHE A 81 -12.24 -9.20 12.50
N ASP A 82 -12.29 -9.84 11.32
CA ASP A 82 -13.34 -10.79 10.95
C ASP A 82 -12.73 -12.05 10.30
N PRO A 83 -12.62 -13.17 11.04
CA PRO A 83 -12.07 -14.41 10.51
C PRO A 83 -12.91 -15.08 9.41
N ASP A 84 -14.18 -14.67 9.22
CA ASP A 84 -15.10 -15.21 8.19
C ASP A 84 -15.01 -14.46 6.84
N THR A 85 -14.31 -13.33 6.77
CA THR A 85 -14.20 -12.52 5.54
C THR A 85 -12.94 -12.85 4.70
N ARG A 86 -12.29 -14.00 4.95
CA ARG A 86 -11.21 -14.50 4.07
C ARG A 86 -11.81 -15.06 2.78
N VAL A 87 -11.90 -14.23 1.74
CA VAL A 87 -12.16 -14.64 0.35
C VAL A 87 -10.84 -14.94 -0.36
#